data_AF-A0A3D8I9M0-F1
#
_entry.id   AF-A0A3D8I9M0-F1
#
_cell.length_a   1.000
_cell.length_b   1.000
_cell.length_c   1.000
_cell.angle_alpha   90.00
_cell.angle_beta   90.00
_cell.angle_gamma   90.00
#
_symmetry.space_group_name_H-M   'P 1'
#
loop_
_entity.id
_entity.type
_entity.pdbx_description
1 polymer ?
#
loop_
_entity_poly.entity_id
_entity_poly.type
_entity_poly.pdbx_seq_one_letter_code
_entity_poly.pdbx_strand_id
1 'polypeptide(L)'
;MTKQEFNEALKALNLTKKEFCEKLRVKSITLENNWGIKYPIPQYAISWLELYKTAQKYEQFAEILKNHHDLKNIIKVKPKEASQTFTRKDFDLKLKELNLTRREFCQKVEIAYSTPNSWDKYSPIPLWVEAWLNTYENVENFKKLEILL
;
A
#
# COMPACT_ATOMS: atom_id res chain seq x y z
N MET A 1 -5.98 15.77 4.41
CA MET A 1 -5.29 16.13 3.16
C MET A 1 -6.30 16.68 2.16
N THR A 2 -6.06 17.85 1.59
CA THR A 2 -6.88 18.47 0.54
C THR A 2 -6.58 17.86 -0.84
N LYS A 3 -7.42 18.14 -1.84
CA LYS A 3 -7.17 17.70 -3.23
C LYS A 3 -5.86 18.24 -3.79
N GLN A 4 -5.52 19.49 -3.44
CA GLN A 4 -4.29 20.13 -3.88
C GLN A 4 -3.08 19.43 -3.26
N GLU A 5 -3.05 19.29 -1.93
CA GLU A 5 -1.98 18.59 -1.20
C GLU A 5 -1.76 17.17 -1.73
N PHE A 6 -2.85 16.45 -2.01
CA PHE A 6 -2.77 15.10 -2.57
C PHE A 6 -2.15 15.08 -3.96
N ASN A 7 -2.52 16.01 -4.85
CA ASN A 7 -1.94 16.09 -6.18
C ASN A 7 -0.46 16.50 -6.13
N GLU A 8 -0.09 17.40 -5.21
CA GLU A 8 1.30 17.79 -4.98
C GLU A 8 2.13 16.62 -4.47
N ALA A 9 1.59 15.82 -3.55
CA ALA A 9 2.24 14.60 -3.06
C ALA A 9 2.45 13.57 -4.16
N LEU A 10 1.45 13.36 -5.04
CA LEU A 10 1.60 12.49 -6.22
C LEU A 10 2.70 13.00 -7.15
N LYS A 11 2.72 14.31 -7.44
CA LYS A 11 3.74 14.93 -8.31
C LYS A 11 5.15 14.79 -7.72
N ALA A 12 5.30 14.97 -6.41
CA ALA A 12 6.58 14.83 -5.71
C ALA A 12 7.13 13.39 -5.79
N LEU A 13 6.26 12.39 -5.96
CA LEU A 13 6.61 10.98 -6.12
C LEU A 13 6.74 10.53 -7.58
N ASN A 14 6.68 11.49 -8.51
CA ASN A 14 6.62 11.23 -9.95
C ASN A 14 5.54 10.20 -10.31
N LEU A 15 4.39 10.25 -9.62
CA LEU A 15 3.29 9.31 -9.78
C LEU A 15 2.12 10.00 -10.45
N THR A 16 1.66 9.48 -11.58
CA THR A 16 0.42 9.99 -12.20
C THR A 16 -0.80 9.52 -11.40
N LYS A 17 -1.90 10.26 -11.52
CA LYS A 17 -3.19 9.86 -10.93
C LYS A 17 -3.65 8.47 -11.37
N LYS A 18 -3.41 8.14 -12.65
CA LYS A 18 -3.75 6.84 -13.22
C LYS A 18 -2.91 5.72 -12.59
N GLU A 19 -1.59 5.87 -12.54
CA GLU A 19 -0.70 4.89 -11.92
C GLU A 19 -1.00 4.70 -10.43
N PHE A 20 -1.27 5.80 -9.72
CA PHE A 20 -1.72 5.74 -8.33
C PHE A 20 -2.97 4.86 -8.18
N CYS A 21 -3.98 5.10 -9.01
CA CYS A 21 -5.23 4.33 -8.98
C CYS A 21 -4.99 2.86 -9.33
N GLU A 22 -4.15 2.58 -10.33
CA GLU A 22 -3.78 1.21 -10.72
C GLU A 22 -3.05 0.48 -9.59
N LYS A 23 -2.07 1.11 -8.95
CA LYS A 23 -1.33 0.55 -7.81
C LYS A 23 -2.24 0.30 -6.60
N LEU A 24 -3.14 1.24 -6.30
CA LEU A 24 -4.12 1.09 -5.23
C LEU A 24 -5.32 0.19 -5.62
N ARG A 25 -5.37 -0.26 -6.89
CA ARG A 25 -6.44 -1.08 -7.46
C ARG A 25 -7.84 -0.46 -7.30
N VAL A 26 -7.92 0.85 -7.50
CA VAL A 26 -9.18 1.63 -7.55
C VAL A 26 -9.39 2.18 -8.96
N LYS A 27 -10.65 2.45 -9.34
CA LYS A 27 -10.95 3.02 -10.66
C LYS A 27 -10.49 4.49 -10.73
N SER A 28 -9.79 4.87 -11.80
CA SER A 28 -9.28 6.25 -11.97
C SER A 28 -10.38 7.31 -11.93
N ILE A 29 -11.55 7.01 -12.49
CA ILE A 29 -12.72 7.90 -12.46
C ILE A 29 -13.15 8.28 -11.03
N THR A 30 -12.88 7.41 -10.05
CA THR A 30 -13.17 7.66 -8.64
C THR A 30 -12.31 8.82 -8.12
N LEU A 31 -11.02 8.83 -8.43
CA LEU A 31 -10.14 9.93 -8.04
C LEU A 31 -10.49 11.22 -8.78
N GLU A 32 -10.78 11.14 -10.08
CA GLU A 32 -10.99 12.31 -10.92
C GLU A 32 -12.27 13.07 -10.57
N ASN A 33 -13.37 12.34 -10.34
CA ASN A 33 -14.70 12.92 -10.22
C ASN A 33 -15.25 12.96 -8.78
N ASN A 34 -14.65 12.21 -7.86
CA ASN A 34 -15.21 12.07 -6.51
C ASN A 34 -14.27 12.61 -5.43
N TRP A 35 -13.04 12.09 -5.33
CA TRP A 35 -12.15 12.41 -4.21
C TRP A 35 -11.60 13.83 -4.26
N GLY A 36 -11.75 14.55 -3.14
CA GLY A 36 -11.38 15.95 -3.00
C GLY A 36 -12.27 16.92 -3.80
N ILE A 37 -13.37 16.45 -4.41
CA ILE A 37 -14.41 17.28 -5.05
C ILE A 37 -15.74 17.06 -4.33
N LYS A 38 -16.30 15.85 -4.48
CA LYS A 38 -17.61 15.47 -3.94
C LYS A 38 -17.49 14.86 -2.54
N TYR A 39 -16.42 14.12 -2.32
CA TYR A 39 -16.13 13.46 -1.05
C TYR A 39 -14.70 13.76 -0.62
N PRO A 40 -14.40 13.75 0.69
CA PRO A 40 -13.01 13.76 1.13
C PRO A 40 -12.24 12.60 0.52
N ILE A 41 -10.93 12.77 0.37
CA ILE A 41 -10.05 11.68 -0.05
C ILE A 41 -10.10 10.62 1.08
N PRO A 42 -10.39 9.35 0.77
CA PRO A 42 -10.47 8.33 1.80
C PRO A 42 -9.13 8.14 2.51
N GLN A 43 -9.18 7.89 3.82
CA GLN A 43 -7.95 7.77 4.58
C GLN A 43 -7.08 6.60 4.13
N TYR A 44 -7.66 5.47 3.71
CA TYR A 44 -6.85 4.35 3.18
C TYR A 44 -5.99 4.78 1.97
N ALA A 45 -6.45 5.72 1.16
CA ALA A 45 -5.71 6.23 0.01
C ALA A 45 -4.57 7.16 0.45
N ILE A 46 -4.81 8.00 1.45
CA ILE A 46 -3.79 8.85 2.08
C ILE A 46 -2.72 7.98 2.76
N SER A 47 -3.15 7.04 3.59
CA SER A 47 -2.28 6.09 4.29
C SER A 47 -1.43 5.27 3.32
N TRP A 48 -2.02 4.79 2.22
CA TRP A 48 -1.27 4.12 1.16
C TRP A 48 -0.20 5.03 0.55
N LEU A 49 -0.54 6.29 0.26
CA LEU A 49 0.39 7.25 -0.37
C LEU A 49 1.60 7.55 0.55
N GLU A 50 1.38 7.69 1.86
CA GLU A 50 2.47 7.88 2.83
C GLU A 50 3.36 6.64 2.96
N LEU A 51 2.77 5.44 2.96
CA LEU A 51 3.55 4.20 2.90
C LEU A 51 4.35 4.11 1.60
N TYR A 52 3.74 4.45 0.46
CA TYR A 52 4.39 4.42 -0.85
C TYR A 52 5.54 5.41 -0.95
N LYS A 53 5.38 6.63 -0.41
CA LYS A 53 6.45 7.62 -0.28
C LYS A 53 7.65 7.08 0.50
N THR A 54 7.38 6.35 1.57
CA THR A 54 8.42 5.70 2.38
C THR A 54 9.09 4.58 1.58
N ALA A 55 8.30 3.72 0.91
CA ALA A 55 8.79 2.66 0.04
C ALA A 55 9.68 3.17 -1.10
N GLN A 56 9.32 4.28 -1.77
CA GLN A 56 10.12 4.84 -2.86
C GLN A 56 11.51 5.32 -2.42
N LYS A 57 11.63 5.95 -1.24
CA LYS A 57 12.94 6.32 -0.70
C LYS A 57 13.84 5.10 -0.56
N TYR A 58 13.26 3.94 -0.21
CA TYR A 58 13.99 2.69 -0.10
C TYR A 58 14.29 2.03 -1.44
N GLU A 59 13.41 2.12 -2.44
CA GLU A 59 13.72 1.64 -3.80
C GLU A 59 14.94 2.36 -4.38
N GLN A 60 15.05 3.68 -4.17
CA GLN A 60 16.23 4.46 -4.55
C GLN A 60 17.48 3.97 -3.82
N PHE A 61 17.39 3.70 -2.52
CA PHE A 61 18.50 3.15 -1.73
C PHE A 61 18.91 1.74 -2.18
N ALA A 62 17.95 0.85 -2.41
CA ALA A 62 18.20 -0.50 -2.90
C ALA A 62 18.87 -0.49 -4.30
N GLU A 63 18.49 0.45 -5.16
CA GLU A 63 19.13 0.61 -6.48
C GLU A 63 20.58 1.07 -6.35
N ILE A 64 20.89 1.97 -5.41
CA ILE A 64 22.27 2.34 -5.07
C ILE A 64 23.05 1.10 -4.63
N LEU A 65 22.49 0.26 -3.75
CA LEU A 65 23.15 -0.97 -3.29
C LEU A 65 23.36 -2.00 -4.40
N LYS A 66 22.42 -2.19 -5.32
CA LYS A 66 22.59 -3.11 -6.47
C LYS A 66 23.71 -2.69 -7.41
N ASN A 67 23.93 -1.39 -7.54
CA ASN A 67 25.04 -0.86 -8.35
C ASN A 67 26.39 -1.01 -7.64
N HIS A 68 26.41 -1.32 -6.34
CA HIS A 68 27.58 -1.77 -5.61
C HIS A 68 27.88 -3.24 -5.96
N HIS A 69 29.03 -3.49 -6.59
CA HIS A 69 29.40 -4.78 -7.19
C HIS A 69 29.26 -5.97 -6.22
N ASP A 70 29.54 -5.75 -4.93
CA ASP A 70 29.61 -6.81 -3.91
C ASP A 70 28.25 -7.22 -3.31
N LEU A 71 27.18 -6.47 -3.56
CA LEU A 71 25.85 -6.68 -2.93
C LEU A 71 24.81 -7.29 -3.88
N LYS A 72 25.16 -7.46 -5.17
CA LYS A 72 24.28 -7.99 -6.22
C LYS A 72 23.70 -9.37 -5.93
N ASN A 73 24.38 -10.19 -5.11
CA ASN A 73 24.00 -11.57 -4.85
C ASN A 73 23.05 -11.76 -3.65
N ILE A 74 22.80 -10.71 -2.85
CA ILE A 74 22.01 -10.79 -1.61
C ILE A 74 20.51 -10.62 -1.90
N ILE A 75 20.14 -9.86 -2.94
CA ILE A 75 18.74 -9.48 -3.22
C ILE A 75 18.14 -10.42 -4.28
N LYS A 76 17.76 -11.65 -3.90
CA LYS A 76 16.90 -12.49 -4.75
C LYS A 76 15.44 -12.09 -4.57
N VAL A 77 14.97 -11.12 -5.36
CA VAL A 77 13.54 -10.78 -5.41
C VAL A 77 12.81 -11.89 -6.17
N LYS A 78 12.00 -12.71 -5.46
CA LYS A 78 11.08 -13.63 -6.13
C LYS A 78 9.88 -12.83 -6.65
N PRO A 79 9.50 -12.93 -7.93
CA PRO A 79 8.25 -12.37 -8.41
C PRO A 79 7.10 -13.06 -7.69
N LYS A 80 6.21 -12.27 -7.07
CA LYS A 80 4.96 -12.77 -6.52
C LYS A 80 3.99 -12.91 -7.68
N GLU A 81 3.67 -14.15 -8.06
CA GLU A 81 2.66 -14.41 -9.08
C GLU A 81 1.32 -13.81 -8.66
N ALA A 82 0.63 -13.19 -9.63
CA ALA A 82 -0.68 -12.60 -9.41
C ALA A 82 -1.71 -13.71 -9.22
N SER A 83 -2.01 -14.08 -7.98
CA SER A 83 -3.14 -14.97 -7.69
C SER A 83 -4.45 -14.21 -7.84
N GLN A 84 -5.38 -14.81 -8.57
CA GLN A 84 -6.70 -14.27 -8.82
C GLN A 84 -7.54 -14.34 -7.53
N THR A 85 -7.98 -13.17 -7.06
CA THR A 85 -8.81 -12.88 -5.86
C THR A 85 -8.11 -12.96 -4.50
N PHE A 86 -8.13 -11.83 -3.76
CA PHE A 86 -7.65 -11.72 -2.38
C PHE A 86 -8.80 -12.03 -1.42
N THR A 87 -8.69 -13.15 -0.72
CA THR A 87 -9.76 -13.72 0.11
C THR A 87 -9.64 -13.32 1.58
N ARG A 88 -10.67 -13.65 2.38
CA ARG A 88 -10.63 -13.48 3.84
C ARG A 88 -9.48 -14.24 4.51
N LYS A 89 -9.22 -15.45 4.04
CA LYS A 89 -8.08 -16.25 4.51
C LYS A 89 -6.77 -15.54 4.21
N ASP A 90 -6.62 -14.96 3.03
CA ASP A 90 -5.40 -14.21 2.66
C ASP A 90 -5.23 -12.96 3.51
N PHE A 91 -6.32 -12.23 3.78
CA PHE A 91 -6.30 -11.08 4.67
C PHE A 91 -5.85 -11.43 6.08
N ASP A 92 -6.46 -12.45 6.71
CA ASP A 92 -6.12 -12.84 8.08
C ASP A 92 -4.70 -13.43 8.16
N LEU A 93 -4.26 -14.20 7.15
CA LEU A 93 -2.88 -14.69 7.06
C LEU A 93 -1.88 -13.53 6.92
N LYS A 94 -2.17 -12.57 6.05
CA LYS A 94 -1.28 -11.44 5.80
C LYS A 94 -1.11 -10.55 7.03
N LEU A 95 -2.20 -10.31 7.76
CA LEU A 95 -2.16 -9.61 9.05
C LEU A 95 -1.25 -10.34 10.05
N LYS A 96 -1.37 -11.67 10.15
CA LYS A 96 -0.52 -12.48 11.03
C LYS A 96 0.95 -12.44 10.64
N GLU A 97 1.28 -12.58 9.36
CA GLU A 97 2.66 -12.49 8.83
C GLU A 97 3.31 -11.14 9.14
N LEU A 98 2.51 -10.07 9.10
CA LEU A 98 2.95 -8.70 9.37
C LEU A 98 2.96 -8.35 10.86
N ASN A 99 2.60 -9.28 11.75
CA ASN A 99 2.37 -9.00 13.16
C ASN A 99 1.45 -7.77 13.38
N LEU A 100 0.45 -7.62 12.50
CA LEU A 100 -0.48 -6.50 12.49
C LEU A 100 -1.85 -7.02 12.93
N THR A 101 -2.41 -6.49 14.01
CA THR A 101 -3.77 -6.84 14.42
C THR A 101 -4.80 -6.22 13.49
N ARG A 102 -5.98 -6.85 13.39
CA ARG A 102 -7.11 -6.28 12.64
C ARG A 102 -7.48 -4.88 13.14
N ARG A 103 -7.37 -4.63 14.45
CA ARG A 103 -7.66 -3.32 15.06
C ARG A 103 -6.67 -2.27 14.57
N GLU A 104 -5.37 -2.57 14.59
CA GLU A 104 -4.34 -1.65 14.10
C GLU A 104 -4.48 -1.39 12.61
N PHE A 105 -4.77 -2.42 11.81
CA PHE A 105 -5.09 -2.24 10.39
C PHE A 105 -6.25 -1.25 10.21
N CYS A 106 -7.39 -1.48 10.88
CA CYS A 106 -8.55 -0.60 10.81
C CYS A 106 -8.24 0.84 11.22
N GLN A 107 -7.43 1.03 12.27
CA GLN A 107 -6.98 2.35 12.72
C GLN A 107 -6.09 3.04 11.66
N LYS A 108 -5.13 2.32 11.06
CA LYS A 108 -4.21 2.86 10.06
C LYS A 108 -4.89 3.30 8.76
N VAL A 109 -6.05 2.73 8.45
CA VAL A 109 -6.82 3.03 7.23
C VAL A 109 -8.15 3.75 7.52
N GLU A 110 -8.38 4.10 8.79
CA GLU A 110 -9.60 4.71 9.36
C GLU A 110 -10.92 4.12 8.84
N ILE A 111 -11.06 2.81 8.98
CA ILE A 111 -12.35 2.12 8.81
C ILE A 111 -12.85 1.60 10.15
N ALA A 112 -14.16 1.40 10.27
CA ALA A 112 -14.73 0.82 11.48
C ALA A 112 -14.17 -0.60 11.71
N TYR A 113 -13.92 -0.96 12.97
CA TYR A 113 -13.42 -2.30 13.33
C TYR A 113 -14.38 -3.43 12.88
N SER A 114 -15.67 -3.12 12.75
CA SER A 114 -16.67 -4.05 12.24
C SER A 114 -16.64 -4.22 10.72
N THR A 115 -16.03 -3.29 9.97
CA THR A 115 -16.01 -3.32 8.50
C THR A 115 -15.43 -4.62 7.95
N PRO A 116 -14.25 -5.11 8.41
CA PRO A 116 -13.72 -6.39 7.93
C PRO A 116 -14.63 -7.60 8.20
N ASN A 117 -15.54 -7.54 9.18
CA ASN A 117 -16.46 -8.64 9.45
C ASN A 117 -17.55 -8.78 8.37
N SER A 118 -17.82 -7.70 7.62
CA SER A 118 -18.76 -7.72 6.50
C SER A 118 -18.14 -8.27 5.21
N TRP A 119 -16.81 -8.23 5.12
CA TRP A 119 -16.07 -8.83 4.01
C TRP A 119 -16.14 -10.34 4.15
N ASP A 120 -16.60 -11.02 3.08
CA ASP A 120 -17.01 -12.44 2.99
C ASP A 120 -18.53 -12.67 3.11
N LYS A 121 -19.22 -12.00 4.04
CA LYS A 121 -20.66 -12.21 4.25
C LYS A 121 -21.55 -11.46 3.26
N TYR A 122 -21.17 -10.22 2.93
CA TYR A 122 -22.00 -9.33 2.12
C TYR A 122 -21.24 -8.72 0.93
N SER A 123 -19.91 -8.72 0.97
CA SER A 123 -19.09 -8.10 -0.05
C SER A 123 -17.72 -8.76 -0.13
N PRO A 124 -17.10 -8.85 -1.31
CA PRO A 124 -15.71 -9.25 -1.42
C PRO A 124 -14.81 -8.21 -0.76
N ILE A 125 -13.60 -8.62 -0.38
CA ILE A 125 -12.60 -7.70 0.14
C ILE A 125 -12.25 -6.68 -0.95
N PRO A 126 -12.25 -5.36 -0.64
CA PRO A 126 -11.83 -4.36 -1.60
C PRO A 126 -10.39 -4.58 -2.05
N LEU A 127 -10.12 -4.48 -3.35
CA LEU A 127 -8.78 -4.74 -3.91
C LEU A 127 -7.69 -3.83 -3.35
N TRP A 128 -8.03 -2.64 -2.86
CA TRP A 128 -7.10 -1.73 -2.22
C TRP A 128 -6.51 -2.30 -0.92
N VAL A 129 -7.22 -3.21 -0.24
CA VAL A 129 -6.75 -3.81 1.03
C VAL A 129 -5.48 -4.60 0.78
N GLU A 130 -5.46 -5.42 -0.27
CA GLU A 130 -4.28 -6.18 -0.67
C GLU A 130 -3.13 -5.23 -1.07
N ALA A 131 -3.42 -4.21 -1.88
CA ALA A 131 -2.43 -3.23 -2.29
C ALA A 131 -1.78 -2.53 -1.09
N TRP A 132 -2.59 -2.14 -0.10
CA TRP A 132 -2.13 -1.51 1.14
C TRP A 132 -1.27 -2.46 1.98
N LEU A 133 -1.70 -3.71 2.17
CA LEU A 133 -0.94 -4.68 2.95
C LEU A 133 0.41 -5.03 2.30
N ASN A 134 0.46 -5.14 0.97
CA ASN A 134 1.72 -5.37 0.25
C ASN A 134 2.67 -4.16 0.37
N THR A 135 2.16 -2.92 0.28
CA THR A 135 3.01 -1.73 0.48
C THR A 135 3.49 -1.60 1.92
N TYR A 136 2.63 -1.93 2.89
CA TYR A 136 2.99 -1.97 4.31
C TYR A 136 4.09 -3.01 4.58
N GLU A 137 3.94 -4.22 4.04
CA GLU A 137 4.95 -5.28 4.11
C GLU A 137 6.31 -4.82 3.61
N ASN A 138 6.35 -4.17 2.45
CA ASN A 138 7.59 -3.66 1.89
C ASN A 138 8.27 -2.71 2.88
N VAL A 139 7.53 -1.73 3.39
CA VAL A 139 8.04 -0.76 4.36
C VAL A 139 8.57 -1.45 5.63
N GLU A 140 7.84 -2.42 6.20
CA GLU A 140 8.27 -3.14 7.40
C GLU A 140 9.51 -4.02 7.16
N ASN A 141 9.58 -4.69 6.01
CA ASN A 141 10.76 -5.47 5.64
C ASN A 141 12.00 -4.58 5.48
N PHE A 142 11.84 -3.36 4.96
CA PHE A 142 12.94 -2.40 4.87
C PHE A 142 13.35 -1.83 6.22
N LYS A 143 12.42 -1.48 7.11
CA LYS A 143 12.78 -1.04 8.47
C LYS A 143 13.62 -2.07 9.21
N LYS A 144 13.36 -3.37 9.00
CA LYS A 144 14.19 -4.45 9.55
C LYS A 144 15.62 -4.44 8.98
N LEU A 145 15.81 -4.08 7.71
CA LEU A 145 17.13 -3.95 7.09
C LEU A 145 17.87 -2.70 7.58
N GLU A 146 17.16 -1.58 7.80
CA GLU A 146 17.74 -0.34 8.32
C GLU A 146 18.37 -0.54 9.72
N ILE A 147 17.77 -1.40 10.55
CA ILE A 147 18.32 -1.75 11.88
C ILE A 147 19.64 -2.56 11.79
N LEU A 148 19.90 -3.21 10.65
CA LEU A 148 21.07 -4.09 10.47
C LEU A 148 22.27 -3.39 9.82
N LEU A 149 22.13 -2.14 9.38
CA LEU A 149 23.16 -1.32 8.72
C LEU A 149 23.71 -0.26 9.68
#